data_AF-A0A0M1P5F3-F1
#
_entry.id   AF-A0A0M1P5F3-F1
#
_cell.length_a   1.000
_cell.length_b   1.000
_cell.length_c   1.000
_cell.angle_alpha   90.00
_cell.angle_beta   90.00
_cell.angle_gamma   90.00
#
_symmetry.space_group_name_H-M   'P 1'
#
loop_
_entity.id
_entity.type
_entity.pdbx_description
1 polymer ?
#
loop_
_entity_poly.entity_id
_entity_poly.type
_entity_poly.pdbx_seq_one_letter_code
_entity_poly.pdbx_strand_id
1 'polypeptide(L)' 'MNTTKCIEDILVDRFAQLGFNYEKSDTGWNFTREIDGVEELIEIEKNECYKNAISCEYRKGTSSRRWIHMQ' A
#
# COMPACT_ATOMS: atom_id res chain seq x y z
N MET A 1 13.46 -11.08 16.78
CA MET A 1 12.80 -11.14 15.46
C MET A 1 11.89 -9.93 15.37
N ASN A 2 12.08 -9.05 14.38
CA ASN A 2 11.24 -7.87 14.23
C ASN A 2 9.99 -8.29 13.43
N THR A 3 8.85 -8.43 14.10
CA THR A 3 7.59 -8.88 13.51
C THR A 3 7.17 -8.00 12.33
N THR A 4 7.35 -6.69 12.42
CA THR A 4 7.06 -5.75 11.32
C THR A 4 7.90 -6.04 10.08
N LYS A 5 9.18 -6.35 10.25
CA LYS A 5 10.04 -6.73 9.12
C LYS A 5 9.64 -8.08 8.50
N CYS A 6 9.27 -9.06 9.32
CA CYS A 6 8.78 -10.35 8.83
C CYS A 6 7.50 -10.16 7.98
N ILE A 7 6.57 -9.32 8.45
CA ILE A 7 5.36 -8.97 7.70
C ILE A 7 5.72 -8.24 6.40
N GLU A 8 6.63 -7.26 6.43
CA GLU A 8 7.12 -6.55 5.23
C GLU A 8 7.62 -7.55 4.18
N ASP A 9 8.55 -8.43 4.56
CA ASP A 9 9.17 -9.38 3.64
C ASP A 9 8.14 -10.34 3.00
N ILE A 10 7.15 -10.81 3.78
CA ILE A 10 6.05 -11.65 3.28
C ILE A 10 5.18 -10.90 2.28
N LEU A 11 4.80 -9.64 2.59
CA LEU A 11 3.95 -8.84 1.72
C LEU A 11 4.66 -8.49 0.41
N VAL A 12 5.95 -8.13 0.49
CA VAL A 12 6.78 -7.86 -0.69
C VAL A 12 6.86 -9.08 -1.60
N ASP A 13 7.15 -10.27 -1.07
CA ASP A 13 7.19 -11.50 -1.86
C ASP A 13 5.84 -11.80 -2.53
N ARG A 14 4.74 -11.72 -1.77
CA ARG A 14 3.39 -12.03 -2.27
C ARG A 14 2.91 -11.05 -3.33
N PHE A 15 3.12 -9.75 -3.13
CA PHE A 15 2.67 -8.74 -4.09
C PHE A 15 3.58 -8.66 -5.33
N ALA A 16 4.88 -8.98 -5.22
CA ALA A 16 5.76 -9.14 -6.37
C ALA A 16 5.29 -10.27 -7.30
N GLN A 17 4.81 -11.39 -6.76
CA GLN A 17 4.21 -12.49 -7.54
C GLN A 17 2.94 -12.06 -8.31
N LEU A 18 2.28 -11.00 -7.86
CA LEU A 18 1.12 -10.39 -8.50
C LEU A 18 1.49 -9.20 -9.42
N GLY A 19 2.78 -8.95 -9.64
CA GLY A 19 3.29 -7.90 -10.51
C GLY A 19 3.30 -6.49 -9.91
N PHE A 20 3.17 -6.36 -8.59
CA PHE A 20 3.33 -5.07 -7.92
C PHE A 20 4.80 -4.75 -7.66
N ASN A 21 5.16 -3.49 -7.87
CA ASN A 21 6.39 -2.88 -7.40
C ASN A 21 6.22 -2.41 -5.96
N TYR A 22 7.27 -2.53 -5.17
CA TYR A 22 7.27 -2.11 -3.78
C TYR A 22 8.06 -0.81 -3.60
N GLU A 23 7.41 0.19 -3.01
CA GLU A 23 8.03 1.44 -2.60
C GLU A 23 7.98 1.58 -1.08
N LYS A 24 9.16 1.75 -0.49
CA LYS A 24 9.31 1.95 0.94
C LYS A 24 9.06 3.41 1.28
N SER A 25 8.13 3.67 2.19
CA SER A 25 7.93 4.98 2.80
C SER A 25 8.20 4.93 4.30
N ASP A 26 8.47 6.10 4.89
CA ASP A 26 8.68 6.23 6.34
C ASP A 26 7.42 5.87 7.14
N THR A 27 6.24 6.05 6.54
CA THR A 27 4.92 5.90 7.20
C THR A 27 4.20 4.59 6.86
N GLY A 28 4.67 3.83 5.87
CA GLY A 28 3.95 2.66 5.38
C GLY A 28 4.72 1.77 4.40
N TRP A 29 3.98 0.90 3.73
CA TRP A 29 4.42 0.08 2.61
C TRP A 29 3.46 0.32 1.45
N ASN A 30 3.99 0.74 0.30
CA ASN A 30 3.19 1.05 -0.86
C ASN A 30 3.50 0.03 -1.96
N PHE A 31 2.45 -0.54 -2.55
CA PHE A 31 2.57 -1.47 -3.66
C PHE A 31 1.80 -0.93 -4.85
N THR A 32 2.49 -0.72 -5.97
CA THR A 32 1.91 -0.16 -7.19
C THR A 32 2.05 -1.11 -8.37
N ARG A 33 1.06 -1.15 -9.25
CA ARG A 33 1.20 -1.77 -10.57
C ARG A 33 0.37 -1.03 -11.61
N GLU A 34 0.77 -1.16 -12.85
CA GLU A 34 -0.05 -0.74 -13.99
C GLU A 34 -0.43 -1.99 -14.80
N ILE A 35 -1.73 -2.19 -15.00
CA ILE A 35 -2.26 -3.25 -15.86
C ILE A 35 -3.31 -2.60 -16.78
N ASP A 36 -3.16 -2.81 -18.09
CA ASP A 36 -4.07 -2.30 -19.12
C ASP A 36 -4.33 -0.77 -19.03
N GLY A 37 -3.29 0.01 -18.69
CA GLY A 37 -3.37 1.47 -18.53
C GLY A 37 -4.10 1.93 -17.27
N VAL A 38 -4.34 1.02 -16.30
CA VAL A 38 -4.93 1.32 -15.00
C VAL A 38 -3.88 1.16 -13.92
N GLU A 39 -3.68 2.22 -13.13
CA GLU A 39 -2.83 2.18 -11.95
C GLU A 39 -3.62 1.60 -10.77
N GLU A 40 -3.04 0.59 -10.13
CA GLU A 40 -3.53 -0.01 -8.91
C GLU A 40 -2.53 0.25 -7.78
N LEU A 41 -3.05 0.68 -6.65
CA LEU A 41 -2.27 1.04 -5.47
C LEU A 41 -2.81 0.32 -4.24
N ILE A 42 -1.91 -0.33 -3.50
CA ILE A 42 -2.15 -0.86 -2.16
C ILE A 42 -1.28 -0.06 -1.20
N GLU A 43 -1.91 0.70 -0.30
CA GLU A 43 -1.23 1.41 0.77
C GLU A 43 -1.45 0.68 2.09
N ILE A 44 -0.34 0.36 2.75
CA ILE A 44 -0.35 -0.27 4.06
C ILE A 44 0.31 0.66 5.07
N GLU A 45 -0.49 1.31 5.91
CA GLU A 45 0.02 2.23 6.92
C GLU A 45 0.52 1.50 8.16
N LYS A 46 1.68 1.93 8.68
CA LYS A 46 2.25 1.48 9.97
C LYS A 46 1.75 2.35 11.12
N ASN A 47 0.50 2.80 11.05
CA ASN A 47 0.01 3.89 11.90
C ASN A 47 -0.40 3.38 13.29
N GLU A 48 -0.24 4.22 14.31
CA GLU A 48 -0.55 3.90 15.71
C GLU A 48 -2.05 3.82 16.02
N CYS A 49 -2.92 4.03 15.02
CA CYS A 49 -4.35 4.29 15.24
C CYS A 49 -5.08 3.22 16.07
N TYR A 50 -4.54 1.98 16.14
CA TYR A 50 -4.90 1.00 17.18
C TYR A 50 -3.71 0.13 17.67
N LYS A 51 -2.53 0.71 17.89
CA LYS A 51 -1.30 0.08 18.51
C LYS A 51 -0.77 -1.28 17.97
N ASN A 52 -1.49 -2.03 17.13
CA ASN A 52 -1.11 -3.34 16.55
C ASN A 52 -1.88 -3.65 15.25
N ALA A 53 -2.59 -2.68 14.67
CA ALA A 53 -3.40 -2.91 13.47
C ALA A 53 -2.67 -2.41 12.23
N ILE A 54 -2.87 -3.12 11.13
CA ILE A 54 -2.40 -2.73 9.79
C ILE A 54 -3.62 -2.24 9.02
N SER A 55 -3.62 -0.99 8.57
CA SER A 55 -4.65 -0.49 7.64
C SER A 55 -4.23 -0.84 6.22
N CYS A 56 -5.16 -1.32 5.40
CA CYS A 56 -4.91 -1.65 4.01
C CYS A 56 -6.00 -1.01 3.14
N GLU A 57 -5.58 -0.18 2.20
CA GLU A 57 -6.47 0.43 1.21
C GLU A 57 -6.06 -0.01 -0.19
N TYR A 58 -7.03 -0.54 -0.95
CA TYR A 58 -6.87 -0.84 -2.36
C TYR A 58 -7.59 0.21 -3.19
N ARG A 59 -6.86 0.85 -4.10
CA ARG A 59 -7.40 1.82 -5.05
C ARG A 59 -7.16 1.35 -6.48
N LYS A 60 -8.16 1.53 -7.33
CA LYS A 60 -8.12 1.26 -8.77
C LYS A 60 -8.72 2.45 -9.49
N GLY A 61 -7.97 3.11 -10.36
CA GLY A 61 -8.49 4.25 -11.11
C GLY A 61 -7.57 4.77 -12.21
N THR A 62 -8.15 5.55 -13.11
CA THR A 62 -7.46 6.31 -14.18
C THR A 62 -7.32 7.80 -13.86
N SER A 63 -7.72 8.22 -12.65
CA SER A 63 -8.05 9.61 -12.34
C SER A 63 -7.22 10.13 -11.16
N SER A 64 -6.53 11.24 -11.42
CA SER A 64 -5.74 12.04 -10.49
C SER A 64 -6.51 12.45 -9.23
N ARG A 65 -5.79 12.54 -8.10
CA ARG A 65 -6.26 13.03 -6.80
C ARG A 65 -7.19 14.25 -6.95
N ARG A 66 -8.48 14.10 -6.63
CA ARG A 66 -9.36 15.23 -6.32
C ARG A 66 -9.74 15.18 -4.86
N TRP A 67 -9.16 16.07 -4.07
CA TRP A 67 -9.65 16.37 -2.72
C TRP A 67 -10.96 17.16 -2.86
N ILE A 68 -12.08 16.58 -2.45
CA ILE A 68 -13.30 17.35 -2.20
C ILE A 68 -13.26 17.78 -0.75
N HIS A 69 -12.96 19.06 -0.52
CA HIS A 69 -13.18 19.72 0.76
C HIS A 69 -14.69 19.93 0.92
N MET A 70 -15.29 19.36 1.96
CA MET A 70 -16.63 19.77 2.37
C MET A 70 -16.50 20.99 3.29
N GLN A 71 -17.20 22.07 2.93
CA GLN A 71 -17.39 23.26 3.77
C GLN A 71 -18.40 22.99 4.89
#